data_AF-A0A455U7T9-F1
#
_entry.id   AF-A0A455U7T9-F1
#
_cell.length_a   1.000
_cell.length_b   1.000
_cell.length_c   1.000
_cell.angle_alpha   90.00
_cell.angle_beta   90.00
_cell.angle_gamma   90.00
#
_symmetry.space_group_name_H-M   'P 1'
#
loop_
_entity.id
_entity.type
_entity.pdbx_description
1 polymer ?
#
loop_
_entity_poly.entity_id
_entity_poly.type
_entity_poly.pdbx_seq_one_letter_code
_entity_poly.pdbx_strand_id
1 'polypeptide(L)'
;MTPSGYRSKDEEEIWRAKDPLLRLQKWLLKKQWWSEEEEATQQENLRREVLETLKRAEKRSSPPLESLISDVYADITPALQRQFDQLKRHIRRYPEAYPRGVKSLDLDVGTDTDPQGEA
;
A
#
# COMPACT_ATOMS: atom_id res chain seq x y z
N MET A 1 -2.20 14.95 -11.56
CA MET A 1 -2.92 16.20 -11.92
C MET A 1 -3.63 16.67 -10.67
N THR A 2 -3.19 17.77 -10.05
CA THR A 2 -3.79 18.29 -8.82
C THR A 2 -5.10 19.03 -9.14
N PRO A 3 -6.08 19.07 -8.21
CA PRO A 3 -7.38 19.72 -8.43
C PRO A 3 -7.32 21.18 -8.93
N SER A 4 -6.19 21.85 -8.70
CA SER A 4 -5.86 23.20 -9.17
C SER A 4 -5.96 23.41 -10.69
N GLY A 5 -6.06 22.35 -11.50
CA GLY A 5 -6.25 22.47 -12.95
C GLY A 5 -7.68 22.83 -13.39
N TYR A 6 -8.69 22.61 -12.54
CA TYR A 6 -10.10 22.78 -12.90
C TYR A 6 -10.96 23.47 -11.83
N ARG A 7 -10.41 23.75 -10.65
CA ARG A 7 -11.10 24.47 -9.57
C ARG A 7 -10.39 25.76 -9.24
N SER A 8 -11.17 26.82 -8.99
CA SER A 8 -10.63 28.09 -8.50
C SER A 8 -10.28 27.98 -7.02
N LYS A 9 -9.25 28.70 -6.59
CA LYS A 9 -8.83 28.75 -5.18
C LYS A 9 -9.93 29.34 -4.29
N ASP A 10 -10.74 30.25 -4.84
CA ASP A 10 -11.83 30.91 -4.14
C ASP A 10 -12.94 29.92 -3.74
N GLU A 11 -13.24 28.94 -4.61
CA GLU A 11 -14.22 27.89 -4.28
C GLU A 11 -13.70 26.99 -3.15
N GLU A 12 -12.43 26.60 -3.19
CA GLU A 12 -11.81 25.78 -2.14
C GLU A 12 -11.80 26.47 -0.77
N GLU A 13 -11.61 27.79 -0.75
CA GLU A 13 -11.62 28.58 0.48
C GLU A 13 -13.03 28.69 1.09
N ILE A 14 -14.05 28.88 0.26
CA ILE A 14 -15.46 28.86 0.70
C ILE A 14 -15.81 27.51 1.36
N TRP A 15 -15.31 26.39 0.80
CA TRP A 15 -15.55 25.07 1.37
C TRP A 15 -14.71 24.80 2.61
N ARG A 16 -13.47 25.30 2.69
CA ARG A 16 -12.66 25.25 3.93
C ARG A 16 -13.33 26.00 5.08
N ALA A 17 -13.98 27.13 4.81
CA ALA A 17 -14.74 27.84 5.84
C ALA A 17 -15.96 27.05 6.36
N LYS A 18 -16.47 26.08 5.59
CA LYS A 18 -17.61 25.22 5.94
C LYS A 18 -17.19 23.86 6.49
N ASP A 19 -15.96 23.73 6.97
CA ASP A 19 -15.45 22.47 7.51
C ASP A 19 -16.34 21.95 8.67
N PRO A 20 -16.90 20.73 8.56
CA PRO A 20 -17.72 20.14 9.61
C PRO A 20 -16.95 19.90 10.92
N LEU A 21 -15.64 19.67 10.87
CA LEU A 21 -14.80 19.46 12.05
C LEU A 21 -14.67 20.74 12.86
N LEU A 22 -14.35 21.87 12.20
CA LEU A 22 -14.30 23.18 12.87
C LEU A 22 -15.65 23.57 13.47
N ARG A 23 -16.75 23.25 12.77
CA ARG A 23 -18.10 23.50 13.28
C ARG A 23 -18.40 22.66 14.53
N LEU A 24 -18.03 21.38 14.53
CA LEU A 24 -18.22 20.49 15.66
C LEU A 24 -17.34 20.90 16.85
N GLN A 25 -16.08 21.22 16.60
CA GLN A 25 -15.12 21.67 17.62
C GLN A 25 -15.66 22.90 18.37
N LYS A 26 -16.10 23.93 17.64
CA LYS A 26 -16.70 25.14 18.25
C LYS A 26 -17.95 24.81 19.08
N TRP A 27 -18.76 23.85 18.65
CA TRP A 27 -19.94 23.42 19.38
C TRP A 27 -19.58 22.69 20.69
N LEU A 28 -18.57 21.82 20.66
CA LEU A 28 -18.09 21.08 21.84
C LEU A 28 -17.40 22.01 22.86
N LEU A 29 -16.59 22.97 22.40
CA LEU A 29 -16.00 24.00 23.26
C LEU A 29 -17.07 24.83 23.97
N LYS A 30 -18.13 25.22 23.25
CA LYS A 30 -19.27 25.96 23.84
C LYS A 30 -20.02 25.15 24.90
N LYS A 31 -19.99 23.82 24.81
CA LYS A 31 -20.59 22.91 25.79
C LYS A 31 -19.66 22.55 26.95
N GLN A 32 -18.41 23.01 26.93
CA GLN A 32 -17.36 22.64 27.89
C GLN A 32 -17.13 21.12 27.96
N TRP A 33 -17.40 20.41 26.87
CA TRP A 33 -17.16 18.97 26.74
C TRP A 33 -15.81 18.65 26.12
N TRP A 34 -15.06 19.69 25.75
CA TRP A 34 -13.78 19.60 25.08
C TRP A 34 -12.95 20.83 25.43
N SER A 35 -11.64 20.67 25.44
CA SER A 35 -10.67 21.75 25.65
C SER A 35 -9.62 21.78 24.54
N GLU A 36 -8.95 22.92 24.38
CA GLU A 36 -7.85 23.05 23.40
C GLU A 36 -6.65 22.16 23.76
N GLU A 37 -6.42 21.91 25.05
CA GLU A 37 -5.37 20.99 25.53
C GLU A 37 -5.68 19.53 25.18
N GLU A 38 -6.95 19.12 25.32
CA GLU A 38 -7.41 17.79 24.90
C GLU A 38 -7.29 17.64 23.37
N GLU A 39 -7.67 18.64 22.59
CA GLU A 39 -7.50 18.64 21.13
C GLU A 39 -6.03 18.42 20.73
N ALA A 40 -5.12 19.22 21.29
CA ALA A 40 -3.69 19.12 20.98
C ALA A 40 -3.12 17.75 21.37
N THR A 41 -3.53 17.23 22.52
CA THR A 41 -3.11 15.90 22.99
C THR A 41 -3.65 14.80 22.08
N GLN A 42 -4.92 14.87 21.66
CA GLN A 42 -5.51 13.91 20.74
C GLN A 42 -4.86 13.97 19.36
N GLN A 43 -4.57 15.16 18.85
CA GLN A 43 -3.89 15.33 17.57
C GLN A 43 -2.50 14.68 17.56
N GLU A 44 -1.72 14.86 18.64
CA GLU A 44 -0.41 14.22 18.78
C GLU A 44 -0.54 12.69 18.91
N ASN A 45 -1.53 12.21 19.68
CA ASN A 45 -1.80 10.78 19.80
C ASN A 45 -2.13 10.13 18.45
N LEU A 46 -3.02 10.75 17.68
CA LEU A 46 -3.40 10.28 16.33
C LEU A 46 -2.21 10.34 15.37
N ARG A 47 -1.41 11.41 15.42
CA ARG A 47 -0.19 11.53 14.61
C ARG A 47 0.76 10.37 14.90
N ARG A 48 0.98 10.08 16.18
CA ARG A 48 1.80 8.94 16.61
C ARG A 48 1.22 7.62 16.12
N GLU A 49 -0.09 7.41 16.25
CA GLU A 49 -0.75 6.17 15.79
C GLU A 49 -0.61 5.96 14.28
N VAL A 50 -0.77 7.04 13.49
CA VAL A 50 -0.57 6.99 12.03
C VAL A 50 0.88 6.63 11.70
N LEU A 51 1.86 7.24 12.37
CA LEU A 51 3.27 6.93 12.15
C LEU A 51 3.64 5.50 12.54
N GLU A 52 3.12 5.00 13.67
CA GLU A 52 3.33 3.61 14.08
C GLU A 52 2.65 2.63 13.13
N THR A 53 1.48 2.97 12.59
CA THR A 53 0.79 2.16 11.58
C THR A 53 1.54 2.16 10.25
N LEU A 54 2.09 3.31 9.84
CA LEU A 54 2.96 3.40 8.66
C LEU A 54 4.19 2.50 8.82
N LYS A 55 4.92 2.61 9.94
CA LYS A 55 6.09 1.77 10.22
C LYS A 55 5.73 0.28 10.22
N ARG A 56 4.57 -0.09 10.78
CA ARG A 56 4.07 -1.47 10.75
C ARG A 56 3.78 -1.93 9.32
N ALA A 57 3.21 -1.06 8.49
CA ALA A 57 2.91 -1.36 7.09
C ALA A 57 4.17 -1.51 6.25
N GLU A 58 5.18 -0.65 6.44
CA GLU A 58 6.47 -0.72 5.73
C GLU A 58 7.28 -1.97 6.07
N LYS A 59 7.14 -2.48 7.29
CA LYS A 59 7.77 -3.73 7.73
C LYS A 59 7.12 -4.98 7.14
N ARG A 60 5.90 -4.88 6.59
CA ARG A 60 5.24 -6.04 5.97
C ARG A 60 6.03 -6.45 4.73
N SER A 61 6.31 -7.75 4.61
CA SER A 61 6.88 -8.30 3.40
C SER A 61 5.96 -8.03 2.22
N SER A 62 6.55 -7.96 1.02
CA SER A 62 5.76 -7.93 -0.20
C SER A 62 4.84 -9.16 -0.24
N PRO A 63 3.63 -9.04 -0.82
CA PRO A 63 2.73 -10.17 -0.94
C PRO A 63 3.40 -11.30 -1.75
N PRO A 64 3.06 -12.57 -1.47
CA PRO A 64 3.59 -13.70 -2.20
C PRO A 64 3.21 -13.58 -3.67
N LEU A 65 4.06 -14.08 -4.58
CA LEU A 65 3.81 -14.00 -6.02
C LEU A 65 2.48 -14.68 -6.41
N GLU A 66 2.06 -15.69 -5.65
CA GLU A 66 0.82 -16.45 -5.82
C GLU A 66 -0.45 -15.60 -5.68
N SER A 67 -0.39 -14.50 -4.92
CA SER A 67 -1.52 -13.58 -4.79
C SER A 67 -1.82 -12.83 -6.10
N LEU A 68 -0.98 -12.95 -7.12
CA LEU A 68 -1.22 -12.37 -8.44
C LEU A 68 -2.38 -13.07 -9.17
N ILE A 69 -2.62 -14.36 -8.90
CA ILE A 69 -3.59 -15.18 -9.64
C ILE A 69 -4.75 -15.70 -8.80
N SER A 70 -4.64 -15.66 -7.47
CA SER A 70 -5.63 -16.25 -6.56
C SER A 70 -6.98 -15.53 -6.58
N ASP A 71 -7.00 -14.20 -6.73
CA ASP A 71 -8.20 -13.39 -6.48
C ASP A 71 -8.88 -12.91 -7.78
N VAL A 72 -8.51 -13.48 -8.93
CA VAL A 72 -9.07 -13.10 -10.24
C VAL A 72 -10.46 -13.73 -10.46
N TYR A 73 -10.63 -14.97 -10.03
CA TYR A 73 -11.86 -15.74 -10.12
C TYR A 73 -12.08 -16.51 -8.82
N ALA A 74 -13.28 -17.08 -8.62
CA ALA A 74 -13.55 -17.94 -7.47
C ALA A 74 -12.60 -19.16 -7.42
N ASP A 75 -12.27 -19.73 -8.58
CA ASP A 75 -11.32 -20.82 -8.74
C ASP A 75 -10.23 -20.46 -9.77
N ILE A 76 -9.00 -20.92 -9.53
CA ILE A 76 -7.89 -20.69 -10.46
C ILE A 76 -8.12 -21.51 -11.74
N THR A 77 -8.28 -20.83 -12.87
CA THR A 77 -8.46 -21.52 -14.15
C THR A 77 -7.14 -22.17 -14.62
N PRO A 78 -7.20 -23.27 -15.39
CA PRO A 78 -5.99 -23.93 -15.91
C PRO A 78 -5.13 -23.02 -16.79
N ALA A 79 -5.73 -22.02 -17.44
CA ALA A 79 -5.00 -21.04 -18.25
C ALA A 79 -4.16 -20.10 -17.37
N LEU A 80 -4.73 -19.60 -16.26
CA LEU A 80 -4.02 -18.74 -15.31
C LEU A 80 -2.87 -19.51 -14.62
N GLN A 81 -3.09 -20.78 -14.26
CA GLN A 81 -2.03 -21.60 -13.68
C GLN A 81 -0.84 -21.76 -14.64
N ARG A 82 -1.09 -22.02 -15.93
CA ARG A 82 -0.02 -22.13 -16.95
C ARG A 82 0.78 -20.83 -17.10
N GLN A 83 0.11 -19.68 -17.11
CA GLN A 83 0.77 -18.37 -17.17
C GLN A 83 1.65 -18.13 -15.94
N PHE A 84 1.16 -18.53 -14.77
CA PHE A 84 1.89 -18.43 -13.52
C PHE A 84 3.14 -19.33 -13.48
N ASP A 85 3.04 -20.56 -13.98
CA ASP A 85 4.18 -21.47 -14.09
C ASP A 85 5.24 -20.98 -15.10
N GLN A 86 4.80 -20.28 -16.15
CA GLN A 86 5.71 -19.61 -17.09
C GLN A 86 6.44 -18.44 -16.42
N LEU A 87 5.72 -17.64 -15.62
CA LEU A 87 6.31 -16.55 -14.84
C LEU A 87 7.33 -17.06 -13.81
N LYS A 88 7.00 -18.12 -13.06
CA LYS A 88 7.92 -18.78 -12.13
C LYS A 88 9.22 -19.22 -12.82
N ARG A 89 9.12 -19.83 -14.02
CA ARG A 89 10.29 -20.23 -14.82
C ARG A 89 11.11 -19.02 -15.31
N HIS A 90 10.45 -17.93 -15.70
CA HIS A 90 11.13 -16.72 -16.17
C HIS A 90 11.92 -16.03 -15.05
N ILE A 91 11.33 -15.91 -13.85
CA ILE A 91 12.00 -15.31 -12.68
C ILE A 91 13.22 -16.14 -12.26
N ARG A 92 13.13 -17.47 -12.34
CA ARG A 92 14.29 -18.37 -12.09
C ARG A 92 15.42 -18.18 -13.10
N ARG A 93 15.08 -17.93 -14.37
CA ARG A 93 16.08 -17.72 -15.44
C ARG A 93 16.74 -16.35 -15.39
N TYR A 94 16.03 -15.33 -14.89
CA TYR A 94 16.51 -13.94 -14.84
C TYR A 94 16.33 -13.34 -13.43
N PRO A 95 17.08 -13.83 -12.43
CA PRO A 95 16.94 -13.35 -11.06
C PRO A 95 17.36 -11.87 -10.91
N GLU A 96 18.38 -11.45 -11.65
CA GLU A 96 18.92 -10.07 -11.63
C GLU A 96 17.89 -9.01 -12.08
N ALA A 97 16.95 -9.36 -12.96
CA ALA A 97 15.92 -8.45 -13.44
C ALA A 97 14.74 -8.29 -12.45
N TYR A 98 14.56 -9.22 -11.52
CA TYR A 98 13.41 -9.28 -10.61
C TYR A 98 13.80 -9.46 -9.14
N PRO A 99 14.57 -8.53 -8.54
CA PRO A 99 15.07 -8.65 -7.17
C PRO A 99 13.96 -8.73 -6.10
N ARG A 100 12.73 -8.28 -6.41
CA ARG A 100 11.56 -8.41 -5.52
C ARG A 100 10.79 -9.71 -5.72
N GLY A 101 10.73 -10.22 -6.95
CA GLY A 101 10.08 -11.50 -7.28
C GLY A 101 10.91 -12.71 -6.81
N VAL A 102 12.24 -12.57 -6.82
CA VAL A 102 13.17 -13.58 -6.28
C VAL A 102 13.07 -13.71 -4.76
N LYS A 103 12.69 -12.63 -4.04
CA LYS A 103 12.51 -12.67 -2.57
C LYS A 103 11.17 -13.26 -2.13
N SER A 104 10.16 -13.27 -3.00
CA SER A 104 8.84 -13.85 -2.72
C SER A 104 8.69 -15.28 -3.22
N LEU A 105 9.59 -15.71 -4.10
CA LEU A 105 9.82 -17.11 -4.42
C LEU A 105 10.85 -17.60 -3.41
N ASP A 106 10.46 -18.41 -2.42
CA ASP A 106 11.41 -19.08 -1.51
C ASP A 106 12.31 -20.01 -2.34
N LEU A 107 13.33 -19.43 -2.95
CA LEU A 107 14.38 -20.13 -3.66
C LEU A 107 15.42 -20.46 -2.61
N ASP A 108 15.26 -21.62 -1.96
CA ASP A 108 16.43 -22.39 -1.59
C ASP A 108 17.19 -22.62 -2.89
N VAL A 109 18.18 -21.76 -3.13
CA VAL A 109 19.09 -21.84 -4.29
C VAL A 109 19.93 -23.10 -4.10
N GLY A 110 19.34 -24.24 -4.44
CA GLY A 110 20.09 -25.38 -4.95
C GLY A 110 20.70 -24.92 -6.26
N THR A 111 21.99 -24.62 -6.24
CA THR A 111 22.80 -24.39 -7.43
C THR A 111 22.86 -25.68 -8.25
N ASP A 112 21.81 -26.00 -9.01
CA ASP A 112 21.95 -26.91 -10.14
C ASP A 112 22.61 -26.13 -11.26
N THR A 113 23.93 -26.26 -11.24
CA THR A 113 24.83 -25.86 -12.32
C THR A 113 24.55 -26.83 -13.46
N ASP A 114 23.74 -26.43 -14.44
CA ASP A 114 23.54 -27.25 -15.64
C ASP A 114 24.60 -26.83 -16.69
N PRO A 115 25.53 -27.72 -17.08
CA PRO A 115 26.60 -27.39 -18.00
C PRO A 115 26.14 -27.54 -19.46
N GLN A 116 26.42 -26.49 -20.23
CA GLN A 116 26.63 -26.48 -21.69
C GLN A 116 25.48 -26.83 -22.64
N GLY A 117 25.47 -26.08 -23.74
CA GLY A 117 24.71 -26.35 -24.94
C GLY A 117 24.98 -25.31 -26.03
N GLU A 118 26.25 -25.18 -26.42
CA GLU A 118 26.66 -24.60 -27.71
C GLU A 118 26.06 -25.41 -28.87
N ALA A 119 25.48 -24.71 -29.85
CA ALA A 119 25.70 -24.83 -31.31
C ALA A 119 24.65 -24.01 -32.07
#